data_AF-A0A6A4WUU8-F1
#
_entry.id   AF-A0A6A4WUU8-F1
#
_cell.length_a   1.000
_cell.length_b   1.000
_cell.length_c   1.000
_cell.angle_alpha   90.00
_cell.angle_beta   90.00
_cell.angle_gamma   90.00
#
_symmetry.space_group_name_H-M   'P 1'
#
loop_
_entity.id
_entity.type
_entity.pdbx_description
1 polymer ?
#
loop_
_entity_poly.entity_id
_entity_poly.type
_entity_poly.pdbx_seq_one_letter_code
_entity_poly.pdbx_strand_id
1 'polypeptide(L)'
;MRECISVHVGQAGVQMGNACWELYCLEHGIQPDGQMPADKVAAGGDDSFSTFFSETGSGKHVPRAVFVDLEPSVIGGWGQGYSGQGVWAFP
;
A
#
# COMPACT_ATOMS: atom_id res chain seq x y z
N MET A 1 -13.73 -1.91 14.58
CA MET A 1 -12.86 -1.92 13.39
C MET A 1 -12.21 -3.30 13.31
N ARG A 2 -12.24 -3.95 12.15
CA ARG A 2 -11.56 -5.24 11.92
C ARG A 2 -10.42 -4.96 10.96
N GLU A 3 -9.23 -5.45 11.27
CA GLU A 3 -8.05 -5.25 10.43
C GLU A 3 -7.79 -6.51 9.61
N CYS A 4 -7.29 -6.33 8.39
CA CYS A 4 -6.88 -7.41 7.49
C CYS A 4 -5.42 -7.20 7.08
N ILE A 5 -4.63 -8.27 7.14
CA ILE A 5 -3.25 -8.29 6.65
C ILE A 5 -3.22 -9.10 5.36
N SER A 6 -2.74 -8.48 4.28
CA SER A 6 -2.53 -9.14 3.00
C SER A 6 -1.12 -9.73 2.94
N VAL A 7 -0.99 -11.01 2.61
CA VAL A 7 0.33 -11.67 2.48
C VAL A 7 0.49 -12.18 1.05
N HIS A 8 1.52 -11.71 0.37
CA HIS A 8 1.84 -12.03 -1.01
C HIS A 8 3.16 -12.80 -1.06
N VAL A 9 3.13 -14.02 -1.60
CA VAL A 9 4.28 -14.94 -1.55
C VAL A 9 4.70 -15.39 -2.96
N GLY A 10 6.00 -15.34 -3.21
CA GLY A 10 6.65 -15.72 -4.46
C GLY A 10 6.42 -14.73 -5.60
N GLN A 11 7.17 -14.90 -6.69
CA GLN A 11 7.21 -13.94 -7.79
C GLN A 11 5.84 -13.52 -8.32
N ALA A 12 4.96 -14.49 -8.59
CA ALA A 12 3.61 -14.21 -9.10
C ALA A 12 2.74 -13.48 -8.06
N GLY A 13 2.82 -13.89 -6.79
CA GLY A 13 2.07 -13.26 -5.70
C GLY A 13 2.50 -11.83 -5.49
N VAL A 14 3.80 -11.55 -5.50
CA VAL A 14 4.35 -10.20 -5.33
C VAL A 14 3.92 -9.26 -6.47
N GLN A 15 4.03 -9.71 -7.73
CA GLN A 15 3.64 -8.88 -8.87
C GLN A 15 2.13 -8.59 -8.89
N MET A 16 1.31 -9.61 -8.63
CA MET A 16 -0.14 -9.44 -8.54
C MET A 16 -0.52 -8.54 -7.37
N GLY A 17 0.09 -8.76 -6.21
CA GLY A 17 -0.14 -7.96 -5.01
C GLY A 17 0.12 -6.48 -5.25
N ASN A 18 1.20 -6.13 -5.96
CA ASN A 18 1.43 -4.73 -6.30
C ASN A 18 0.34 -4.15 -7.18
N ALA A 19 -0.04 -4.82 -8.27
CA ALA A 19 -1.08 -4.32 -9.15
C ALA A 19 -2.40 -4.11 -8.39
N CYS A 20 -2.74 -5.04 -7.48
CA CYS A 20 -3.90 -4.90 -6.59
C CYS A 20 -3.80 -3.67 -5.69
N TRP A 21 -2.63 -3.44 -5.10
CA TRP A 21 -2.45 -2.32 -4.18
C TRP A 21 -2.34 -0.95 -4.87
N GLU A 22 -1.80 -0.87 -6.08
CA GLU A 22 -1.86 0.33 -6.92
C GLU A 22 -3.32 0.73 -7.19
N LEU A 23 -4.17 -0.25 -7.50
CA LEU A 23 -5.61 -0.03 -7.68
C LEU A 23 -6.29 0.41 -6.38
N TYR A 24 -5.98 -0.21 -5.23
CA TYR A 24 -6.53 0.21 -3.94
C TYR A 24 -6.16 1.66 -3.61
N CYS A 25 -4.91 2.07 -3.83
CA CYS A 25 -4.51 3.46 -3.65
C CYS A 25 -5.32 4.40 -4.56
N LEU A 26 -5.50 4.04 -5.84
CA LEU A 26 -6.27 4.84 -6.78
C LEU A 26 -7.75 4.97 -6.39
N GLU A 27 -8.39 3.86 -6.01
CA GLU A 27 -9.80 3.80 -5.59
C GLU A 27 -10.05 4.68 -4.36
N HIS A 28 -9.13 4.63 -3.39
CA HIS A 28 -9.22 5.42 -2.17
C HIS A 28 -8.64 6.84 -2.32
N GLY A 29 -8.05 7.17 -3.47
CA GLY A 29 -7.43 8.48 -3.70
C GLY A 29 -6.17 8.72 -2.85
N ILE A 30 -5.50 7.66 -2.43
CA ILE A 30 -4.22 7.69 -1.75
C ILE A 30 -3.15 7.87 -2.83
N GLN A 31 -2.36 8.92 -2.68
CA GLN A 31 -1.29 9.25 -3.59
C GLN A 31 -0.11 8.28 -3.42
N PRO A 32 0.79 8.22 -4.40
CA PRO A 32 1.96 7.33 -4.33
C PRO A 32 2.97 7.66 -3.22
N ASP A 33 2.82 8.78 -2.53
CA ASP A 33 3.56 9.12 -1.31
C ASP A 33 2.83 8.68 -0.02
N GLY A 34 1.64 8.10 -0.17
CA GLY A 34 0.73 7.68 0.89
C GLY A 34 -0.16 8.79 1.46
N GLN A 35 -0.14 10.00 0.88
CA GLN A 35 -1.00 11.10 1.31
C GLN A 35 -2.37 11.02 0.66
N MET A 36 -3.42 11.40 1.40
CA MET A 36 -4.76 11.54 0.83
C MET A 36 -5.10 13.04 0.73
N PRO A 37 -5.54 13.57 -0.44
CA PRO A 37 -5.90 14.97 -0.58
C PRO A 37 -6.99 15.38 0.42
N ALA A 38 -6.82 16.55 1.05
CA ALA A 38 -7.70 17.06 2.11
C ALA A 38 -9.18 17.14 1.70
N ASP A 39 -9.44 17.35 0.41
CA ASP A 39 -10.77 17.46 -0.19
C ASP A 39 -11.59 16.16 -0.07
N LYS A 40 -10.92 15.00 0.05
CA LYS A 40 -11.55 13.69 0.23
C LYS A 40 -11.67 13.26 1.70
N VAL A 41 -10.83 13.80 2.58
CA VAL A 41 -10.89 13.56 4.03
C VAL A 41 -12.16 14.19 4.63
N ALA A 42 -12.58 15.36 4.12
CA ALA A 42 -13.75 16.09 4.60
C ALA A 42 -15.11 15.47 4.19
N ALA A 43 -15.13 14.54 3.23
CA ALA A 43 -16.36 13.97 2.68
C ALA A 43 -16.96 12.83 3.54
N GLY A 44 -16.42 12.56 4.72
CA GLY A 44 -16.98 11.56 5.65
C GLY A 44 -17.06 10.16 5.03
N GLY A 45 -16.03 9.80 4.24
CA GLY A 45 -15.92 8.48 3.64
C GLY A 45 -15.61 7.45 4.72
N ASP A 46 -16.58 6.60 5.01
CA ASP A 46 -16.51 5.38 5.81
C ASP A 46 -15.07 4.91 6.14
N ASP A 47 -14.76 4.82 7.43
CA ASP A 47 -13.49 4.29 7.96
C ASP A 47 -13.19 2.86 7.49
N SER A 48 -14.03 2.22 6.67
CA SER A 48 -13.85 0.86 6.16
C SER A 48 -12.50 0.59 5.48
N PHE A 49 -11.83 1.59 4.89
CA PHE A 49 -10.48 1.41 4.31
C PHE A 49 -9.37 1.26 5.37
N SER A 50 -9.59 1.71 6.62
CA SER A 50 -8.69 1.43 7.75
C SER A 50 -8.52 -0.07 8.05
N THR A 51 -9.41 -0.91 7.50
CA THR A 51 -9.27 -2.37 7.48
C THR A 51 -7.96 -2.79 6.80
N PHE A 52 -7.58 -2.10 5.73
CA PHE A 52 -6.45 -2.45 4.85
C PHE A 52 -5.28 -1.49 4.96
N PHE A 53 -5.49 -0.26 5.41
CA PHE A 53 -4.44 0.74 5.62
C PHE A 53 -4.26 1.07 7.11
N SER A 54 -3.03 1.37 7.50
CA SER A 54 -2.69 2.00 8.78
C SER A 54 -2.38 3.46 8.53
N GLU A 55 -2.93 4.35 9.34
CA GLU A 55 -2.55 5.76 9.30
C GLU A 55 -1.37 6.02 10.26
N THR A 56 -0.41 6.81 9.82
CA THR A 56 0.70 7.29 10.63
C THR A 56 0.38 8.66 11.21
N GLY A 57 1.08 9.09 12.26
CA GLY A 57 0.89 10.42 12.86
C GLY A 57 1.15 11.61 11.92
N SER A 58 1.72 11.39 10.73
CA SER A 58 1.92 12.40 9.68
C SER A 58 0.85 12.38 8.58
N GLY A 59 -0.25 11.63 8.78
CA GLY A 59 -1.34 11.49 7.81
C GLY A 59 -1.04 10.56 6.63
N LYS A 60 0.12 9.86 6.65
CA LYS A 60 0.45 8.87 5.63
C LYS A 60 -0.33 7.57 5.87
N HIS A 61 -0.93 7.05 4.81
CA HIS A 61 -1.62 5.78 4.77
C HIS A 61 -0.66 4.69 4.28
N VAL A 62 -0.45 3.68 5.13
CA VAL A 62 0.49 2.57 4.91
C VAL A 62 -0.30 1.27 4.76
N PRO A 63 -0.19 0.57 3.64
CA PRO A 63 -0.83 -0.73 3.43
C PRO A 63 -0.43 -1.78 4.46
N ARG A 64 -1.41 -2.54 4.94
CA ARG A 64 -1.21 -3.70 5.81
C ARG A 64 -0.87 -4.92 4.95
N ALA A 65 0.29 -4.88 4.32
CA ALA A 65 0.74 -5.89 3.37
C ALA A 65 2.14 -6.42 3.71
N VAL A 66 2.35 -7.72 3.50
CA VAL A 66 3.65 -8.38 3.60
C VAL A 66 3.94 -9.06 2.27
N PHE A 67 5.10 -8.77 1.67
CA PHE A 67 5.57 -9.40 0.44
C PHE A 67 6.79 -10.26 0.77
N VAL A 68 6.76 -11.52 0.35
CA VAL A 68 7.82 -12.50 0.63
C VAL A 68 8.24 -13.18 -0.66
N ASP A 69 9.52 -13.14 -0.98
CA ASP A 69 10.12 -13.89 -2.08
C ASP A 69 11.46 -14.45 -1.63
N LEU A 70 11.80 -15.64 -2.12
CA LEU A 70 13.11 -16.26 -1.90
C LEU A 70 14.13 -15.81 -2.96
N GLU A 71 13.65 -15.19 -4.05
CA GLU A 71 14.49 -14.55 -5.05
C GLU A 71 14.51 -13.02 -4.85
N PRO A 72 15.67 -12.42 -4.56
CA PRO A 72 15.77 -10.99 -4.29
C PRO A 72 15.61 -10.13 -5.54
N SER A 73 15.60 -10.70 -6.75
CA SER A 73 15.42 -9.94 -8.00
C SER A 73 14.03 -9.32 -8.06
N VAL A 74 13.02 -10.08 -7.61
CA VAL A 74 11.62 -9.67 -7.69
C VAL A 74 11.37 -8.54 -6.72
N ILE A 75 11.75 -8.66 -5.44
CA ILE A 75 11.59 -7.61 -4.40
C ILE A 75 12.66 -6.51 -4.54
N GLY A 76 13.88 -6.83 -4.95
CA GLY A 76 14.98 -5.88 -5.12
C GLY A 76 14.78 -4.89 -6.26
N GLY A 77 14.03 -5.27 -7.30
CA GLY A 77 13.57 -4.35 -8.35
C GLY A 77 12.64 -3.23 -7.82
N TRP A 78 11.97 -3.46 -6.68
CA TRP A 78 11.10 -2.45 -6.03
C TRP A 78 11.92 -1.39 -5.32
N GLY A 79 13.05 -1.77 -4.74
CA GLY A 79 13.92 -0.87 -3.99
C GLY A 79 14.70 0.13 -4.87
N GLN A 80 14.84 -0.13 -6.18
CA GLN A 80 15.66 0.66 -7.10
C GLN A 80 14.90 1.12 -8.38
N GLY A 81 13.78 0.48 -8.75
CA GLY A 81 13.07 0.73 -10.01
C GLY A 81 11.78 1.56 -9.91
N TYR A 82 11.26 1.81 -8.71
CA TYR A 82 10.10 2.68 -8.48
C TYR A 82 10.50 3.89 -7.62
N SER A 83 11.50 4.63 -8.09
CA SER A 83 11.89 5.95 -7.55
C SER A 83 10.82 7.06 -7.74
N GLY A 84 9.54 6.68 -7.88
CA GLY A 84 8.40 7.59 -7.96
C GLY A 84 7.19 7.21 -7.11
N GLN A 85 7.18 6.08 -6.38
CA GLN A 85 6.01 5.64 -5.59
C GLN A 85 6.44 5.07 -4.23
N GLY A 86 6.74 5.96 -3.28
CA GLY A 86 7.25 5.65 -1.95
C GLY A 86 6.20 5.17 -0.95
N VAL A 87 5.44 4.10 -1.24
CA VAL A 87 4.44 3.57 -0.29
C VAL A 87 4.93 2.33 0.48
N TRP A 88 5.87 1.56 -0.07
CA TRP A 88 6.22 0.24 0.50
C TRP A 88 7.38 0.31 1.51
N ALA A 89 7.24 1.14 2.54
CA ALA A 89 8.15 1.07 3.68
C ALA A 89 7.80 -0.18 4.50
N PHE A 90 8.59 -1.26 4.33
CA PHE A 90 8.66 -2.30 5.34
C PHE A 90 9.13 -1.65 6.66
N PRO A 91 8.58 -2.05 7.82
CA PRO A 91 9.13 -1.64 9.12
C PRO A 91 10.59 -2.08 9.28
#